data_AF-A0A1I1PUL7-F1
#
_entry.id   AF-A0A1I1PUL7-F1
#
_cell.length_a   1.000
_cell.length_b   1.000
_cell.length_c   1.000
_cell.angle_alpha   90.00
_cell.angle_beta   90.00
_cell.angle_gamma   90.00
#
_symmetry.space_group_name_H-M   'P 1'
#
loop_
_entity.id
_entity.type
_entity.pdbx_description
1 polymer ?
#
loop_
_entity_poly.entity_id
_entity_poly.type
_entity_poly.pdbx_seq_one_letter_code
_entity_poly.pdbx_strand_id
1 'polypeptide(L)'
;MTEEGIEIRAGETVDQIELENGGARGVWLAGGKVIRSDIVVTDVDPVRLCRNMLPQKTASPLARFRAKHATSSMGLYVMYFGAQRQWADVAHHTIWFGTGHRELARRDFQE
;
A
#
# COMPACT_ATOMS: atom_id res chain seq x y z
N MET A 1 -0.60 14.02 16.30
CA MET A 1 -1.60 12.93 16.27
C MET A 1 -2.23 12.75 17.65
N THR A 2 -1.50 12.22 18.64
CA THR A 2 -2.06 12.04 20.00
C THR A 2 -2.40 13.37 20.68
N GLU A 3 -1.58 14.41 20.47
CA GLU A 3 -1.86 15.78 20.97
C GLU A 3 -3.13 16.38 20.38
N GLU A 4 -3.53 15.91 19.19
CA GLU A 4 -4.78 16.30 18.50
C GLU A 4 -5.96 15.39 18.89
N GLY A 5 -5.80 14.53 19.90
CA GLY A 5 -6.83 13.59 20.34
C GLY A 5 -7.10 12.42 19.38
N ILE A 6 -6.20 12.15 18.42
CA ILE A 6 -6.36 11.06 17.45
C ILE A 6 -5.99 9.73 18.12
N GLU A 7 -6.94 8.78 18.12
CA GLU A 7 -6.70 7.40 18.55
C GLU A 7 -5.96 6.63 17.44
N ILE A 8 -4.82 6.03 17.79
CA ILE A 8 -4.03 5.18 16.88
C ILE A 8 -4.11 3.74 17.37
N ARG A 9 -4.57 2.83 16.50
CA ARG A 9 -4.61 1.39 16.75
C ARG A 9 -3.64 0.67 15.82
N ALA A 10 -2.52 0.21 16.38
CA ALA A 10 -1.52 -0.59 15.67
C ALA A 10 -1.70 -2.08 15.99
N GLY A 11 -1.23 -2.95 15.10
CA GLY A 11 -1.38 -4.41 15.25
C GLY A 11 -2.80 -4.94 14.97
N GLU A 12 -3.70 -4.09 14.51
CA GLU A 12 -5.07 -4.46 14.11
C GLU A 12 -5.21 -4.41 12.59
N THR A 13 -5.37 -5.57 11.96
CA THR A 13 -5.59 -5.65 10.50
C THR A 13 -7.06 -5.44 10.17
N VAL A 14 -7.34 -4.45 9.31
CA VAL A 14 -8.65 -4.30 8.68
C VAL A 14 -8.80 -5.32 7.55
N ASP A 15 -9.86 -6.12 7.62
CA ASP A 15 -10.21 -7.14 6.64
C ASP A 15 -11.14 -6.58 5.56
N GLN A 16 -12.24 -5.93 5.94
CA GLN A 16 -13.25 -5.39 5.02
C GLN A 16 -13.79 -4.04 5.47
N ILE A 17 -14.31 -3.26 4.52
CA ILE A 17 -15.11 -2.07 4.81
C ILE A 17 -16.55 -2.52 5.07
N GLU A 18 -17.12 -2.10 6.19
CA GLU A 18 -18.53 -2.35 6.51
C GLU A 18 -19.41 -1.40 5.69
N LEU A 19 -20.34 -1.97 4.93
CA LEU A 19 -21.30 -1.24 4.12
C LEU A 19 -22.71 -1.48 4.64
N GLU A 20 -23.47 -0.40 4.84
CA GLU A 20 -24.89 -0.44 5.12
C GLU A 20 -25.62 0.51 4.18
N ASN A 21 -26.69 0.03 3.52
CA ASN A 21 -27.50 0.80 2.57
C ASN A 21 -26.68 1.49 1.45
N GLY A 22 -25.56 0.88 1.05
CA GLY A 22 -24.68 1.39 -0.01
C GLY A 22 -23.64 2.42 0.46
N GLY A 23 -23.61 2.79 1.75
CA GLY A 23 -22.61 3.68 2.34
C GLY A 23 -21.67 2.95 3.30
N ALA A 24 -20.43 3.43 3.42
CA ALA A 24 -19.50 2.93 4.43
C ALA A 24 -19.96 3.34 5.84
N ARG A 25 -19.88 2.41 6.80
CA ARG A 25 -20.29 2.61 8.21
C ARG A 25 -19.24 2.19 9.23
N GLY A 26 -18.11 1.69 8.76
CA GLY A 26 -17.08 1.15 9.61
C GLY A 26 -16.14 0.22 8.88
N VAL A 27 -15.38 -0.53 9.68
CA VAL A 27 -14.45 -1.54 9.20
C VAL A 27 -14.55 -2.81 10.04
N TRP A 28 -14.47 -3.95 9.38
CA TRP A 28 -14.29 -5.26 9.99
C TRP A 28 -12.81 -5.52 10.19
N LEU A 29 -12.42 -5.83 11.41
CA LEU A 29 -11.08 -6.31 11.72
C LEU A 29 -10.97 -7.80 11.45
N ALA A 30 -9.77 -8.30 11.18
CA ALA A 30 -9.51 -9.72 10.94
C ALA A 30 -9.94 -10.62 12.12
N GLY A 31 -10.05 -10.07 13.34
CA GLY A 31 -10.57 -10.75 14.52
C GLY A 31 -12.11 -10.79 14.62
N GLY A 32 -12.85 -10.31 13.63
CA GLY A 32 -14.32 -10.29 13.60
C GLY A 32 -14.98 -9.13 14.34
N LYS A 33 -14.19 -8.26 14.98
CA LYS A 33 -14.70 -7.03 15.62
C LYS A 33 -14.96 -5.94 14.57
N VAL A 34 -15.99 -5.15 14.78
CA VAL A 34 -16.31 -3.96 13.97
C VAL A 34 -15.88 -2.69 14.69
N ILE A 35 -15.30 -1.76 13.94
CA ILE A 35 -15.13 -0.36 14.36
C ILE A 35 -16.07 0.50 13.53
N ARG A 36 -17.00 1.20 14.19
CA ARG A 36 -17.98 2.08 13.53
C ARG A 36 -17.39 3.46 13.24
N SER A 37 -17.78 4.04 12.11
CA SER A 37 -17.37 5.37 11.66
C SER A 37 -18.34 5.93 10.64
N ASP A 38 -18.57 7.25 10.66
CA ASP A 38 -19.40 7.91 9.63
C ASP A 38 -18.70 8.02 8.28
N ILE A 39 -17.36 8.12 8.30
CA ILE A 39 -16.52 8.27 7.10
C ILE A 39 -15.36 7.29 7.21
N VAL A 40 -15.08 6.61 6.10
CA VAL A 40 -13.91 5.74 5.95
C VAL A 40 -13.02 6.30 4.84
N VAL A 41 -11.77 6.61 5.19
CA VAL A 41 -10.72 6.98 4.24
C VAL A 41 -9.63 5.91 4.33
N THR A 42 -9.14 5.45 3.19
CA THR A 42 -8.19 4.34 3.13
C THR A 42 -7.02 4.66 2.21
N ASP A 43 -5.82 4.31 2.68
CA ASP A 43 -4.57 4.34 1.91
C ASP A 43 -4.15 2.92 1.46
N VAL A 44 -5.07 1.96 1.52
CA VAL A 44 -4.81 0.60 1.02
C VAL A 44 -4.69 0.62 -0.50
N ASP A 45 -3.81 -0.22 -1.03
CA ASP A 45 -3.70 -0.51 -2.45
C ASP A 45 -5.09 -0.66 -3.12
N PRO A 46 -5.40 0.14 -4.16
CA PRO A 46 -6.72 0.14 -4.79
C PRO A 46 -7.14 -1.21 -5.40
N VAL A 47 -6.17 -2.02 -5.84
CA VAL A 47 -6.43 -3.36 -6.39
C VAL A 47 -6.90 -4.28 -5.26
N ARG A 48 -6.21 -4.28 -4.11
CA ARG A 48 -6.62 -5.01 -2.91
C ARG A 48 -7.97 -4.52 -2.40
N LEU A 49 -8.18 -3.20 -2.32
CA LEU A 49 -9.45 -2.60 -1.89
C LEU A 49 -10.63 -3.12 -2.72
N CYS A 50 -10.54 -3.03 -4.05
CA CYS A 50 -11.62 -3.42 -4.96
C CYS A 50 -11.83 -4.94 -5.04
N ARG A 51 -10.78 -5.75 -4.84
CA ARG A 51 -10.87 -7.21 -4.96
C ARG A 51 -11.25 -7.91 -3.66
N ASN A 52 -10.80 -7.40 -2.51
CA ASN A 52 -10.83 -8.14 -1.25
C ASN A 52 -11.59 -7.43 -0.13
N MET A 53 -11.60 -6.10 -0.10
CA MET A 53 -12.13 -5.34 1.05
C MET A 53 -13.54 -4.76 0.82
N LEU A 54 -14.04 -4.84 -0.42
CA LEU A 54 -15.36 -4.39 -0.81
C LEU A 54 -16.12 -5.54 -1.50
N PRO A 55 -17.45 -5.62 -1.34
CA PRO A 55 -18.27 -6.50 -2.15
C PRO A 55 -18.09 -6.19 -3.65
N GLN A 56 -18.00 -7.22 -4.49
CA GLN A 56 -17.69 -7.07 -5.92
C GLN A 56 -18.64 -6.15 -6.70
N LYS A 57 -19.87 -5.94 -6.21
CA LYS A 57 -20.88 -5.09 -6.86
C LYS A 57 -20.81 -3.63 -6.40
N THR A 58 -20.06 -3.32 -5.36
CA THR A 58 -19.94 -1.95 -4.82
C THR A 58 -18.95 -1.12 -5.64
N ALA A 59 -17.84 -1.70 -6.06
CA ALA A 59 -16.87 -1.00 -6.89
C ALA A 59 -17.44 -0.76 -8.29
N SER A 60 -17.23 0.46 -8.83
CA SER A 60 -17.70 0.81 -10.16
C SER A 60 -17.11 -0.12 -11.23
N PRO A 61 -17.80 -0.34 -12.37
CA PRO A 61 -17.27 -1.19 -13.44
C PRO A 61 -15.88 -0.77 -13.92
N LEU A 62 -15.62 0.54 -13.97
CA LEU A 62 -14.32 1.09 -14.34
C LEU A 62 -13.24 0.79 -13.30
N ALA A 63 -13.54 0.94 -12.00
CA ALA A 63 -12.60 0.62 -10.92
C ALA A 63 -12.24 -0.87 -10.94
N ARG A 64 -13.23 -1.74 -11.17
CA ARG A 64 -13.02 -3.19 -11.30
C ARG A 64 -12.19 -3.55 -12.52
N PHE A 65 -12.46 -2.91 -13.67
CA PHE A 65 -11.67 -3.11 -14.88
C PHE A 65 -10.20 -2.70 -14.65
N ARG A 66 -9.97 -1.51 -14.08
CA ARG A 66 -8.62 -1.04 -13.73
C ARG A 66 -7.94 -1.99 -12.76
N ALA A 67 -8.62 -2.39 -11.69
CA ALA A 67 -8.06 -3.33 -10.72
C ALA A 67 -7.76 -4.69 -11.35
N LYS A 68 -8.54 -5.17 -12.32
CA LYS A 68 -8.30 -6.44 -13.02
C LYS A 68 -7.06 -6.38 -13.92
N HIS A 69 -6.85 -5.25 -14.59
CA HIS A 69 -5.78 -5.07 -15.58
C HIS A 69 -4.54 -4.35 -15.04
N ALA A 70 -4.56 -3.92 -13.78
CA ALA A 70 -3.39 -3.35 -13.12
C ALA A 70 -2.24 -4.36 -13.06
N THR A 71 -1.08 -3.94 -13.52
CA THR A 71 0.18 -4.65 -13.37
C THR A 71 0.96 -4.04 -12.21
N SER A 72 1.65 -4.89 -11.44
CA SER A 72 2.55 -4.39 -10.40
C SER A 72 3.82 -3.86 -11.06
N SER A 73 4.31 -2.72 -10.59
CA SER A 73 5.65 -2.25 -10.94
C SER A 73 6.71 -3.21 -10.39
N MET A 74 7.95 -3.04 -10.85
CA MET A 74 9.07 -3.77 -10.24
C MET A 74 9.13 -3.54 -8.73
N GLY A 75 9.31 -4.63 -7.98
CA GLY A 75 9.57 -4.58 -6.56
C GLY A 75 11.00 -4.10 -6.26
N LEU A 76 11.20 -3.60 -5.04
CA LEU A 76 12.51 -3.22 -4.53
C LEU A 76 12.93 -4.20 -3.43
N TYR A 77 14.21 -4.59 -3.45
CA TYR A 77 14.84 -5.25 -2.32
C TYR A 77 15.62 -4.21 -1.50
N VAL A 78 15.30 -4.09 -0.22
CA VAL A 78 15.96 -3.15 0.69
C VAL A 78 16.75 -3.92 1.72
N MET A 79 18.05 -3.63 1.81
CA MET A 79 18.96 -4.19 2.80
C MET A 79 19.46 -3.08 3.72
N TYR A 80 19.14 -3.20 5.00
CA TYR A 80 19.68 -2.33 6.04
C TYR A 80 20.89 -2.99 6.69
N PHE A 81 21.99 -2.25 6.83
CA PHE A 81 23.16 -2.70 7.58
C PHE A 81 23.69 -1.56 8.47
N GLY A 82 24.21 -1.92 9.64
CA GLY A 82 24.93 -1.01 10.52
C GLY A 82 26.44 -1.15 10.31
N ALA A 83 27.17 -0.04 10.42
CA ALA A 83 28.63 -0.04 10.34
C ALA A 83 29.23 0.74 11.51
N GLN A 84 30.34 0.24 12.07
CA GLN A 84 31.12 0.94 13.11
C GLN A 84 32.12 1.94 12.52
N ARG A 85 32.20 2.03 11.19
CA ARG A 85 33.10 2.90 10.46
C ARG A 85 32.29 3.90 9.63
N GLN A 86 32.85 5.10 9.48
CA GLN A 86 32.35 6.11 8.55
C GLN A 86 33.25 6.21 7.32
N TRP A 87 32.64 6.53 6.19
CA TRP A 87 33.31 6.77 4.90
C TRP A 87 32.99 8.19 4.46
N ALA A 88 33.96 9.09 4.60
CA ALA A 88 33.77 10.53 4.33
C ALA A 88 33.57 10.84 2.83
N ASP A 89 33.98 9.92 1.97
CA ASP A 89 33.87 9.97 0.51
C ASP A 89 32.55 9.43 -0.03
N VAL A 90 31.72 8.80 0.81
CA VAL A 90 30.39 8.31 0.43
C VAL A 90 29.35 9.39 0.66
N ALA A 91 28.67 9.80 -0.41
CA ALA A 91 27.59 10.77 -0.33
C ALA A 91 26.32 10.19 0.33
N HIS A 92 25.47 11.07 0.90
CA HIS A 92 24.23 10.69 1.57
C HIS A 92 23.29 9.86 0.67
N HIS A 93 23.26 10.15 -0.63
CA HIS A 93 22.58 9.34 -1.63
C HIS A 93 23.61 8.88 -2.66
N THR A 94 23.85 7.57 -2.71
CA THR A 94 24.80 6.96 -3.63
C THR A 94 24.05 5.95 -4.50
N ILE A 95 24.10 6.14 -5.82
CA ILE A 95 23.61 5.17 -6.79
C ILE A 95 24.82 4.43 -7.35
N TRP A 96 24.82 3.11 -7.24
CA TRP A 96 25.87 2.27 -7.80
C TRP A 96 25.34 1.49 -9.01
N PHE A 97 25.89 1.80 -10.19
CA PHE A 97 25.60 1.07 -11.43
C PHE A 97 26.56 -0.11 -11.63
N GLY A 98 26.01 -1.32 -11.65
CA GLY A 98 26.73 -2.52 -12.07
C GLY A 98 26.90 -2.61 -13.59
N THR A 99 27.66 -3.60 -14.06
CA THR A 99 27.95 -3.81 -15.50
C THR A 99 26.70 -3.98 -16.37
N GLY A 100 25.62 -4.56 -15.83
CA GLY A 100 24.35 -4.79 -16.53
C GLY A 100 23.29 -3.68 -16.41
N HIS A 101 23.60 -2.51 -15.83
CA HIS A 101 22.58 -1.50 -15.52
C HIS A 101 21.82 -0.96 -16.75
N ARG A 102 22.47 -0.89 -17.92
CA ARG A 102 21.85 -0.38 -19.17
C ARG A 102 20.80 -1.35 -19.73
N GLU A 103 21.07 -2.64 -19.62
CA GLU A 103 20.16 -3.69 -20.06
C GLU A 103 18.95 -3.76 -19.13
N LEU A 104 19.19 -3.66 -17.82
CA LEU A 104 18.16 -3.56 -16.80
C LEU A 104 17.24 -2.35 -17.07
N ALA A 105 17.80 -1.15 -17.21
CA ALA A 105 17.03 0.05 -17.48
C ALA A 105 16.22 -0.04 -18.80
N ARG A 106 16.77 -0.64 -19.86
CA ARG A 106 16.00 -0.83 -21.10
C ARG A 106 14.80 -1.75 -20.90
N ARG A 107 14.97 -2.87 -20.21
CA ARG A 107 13.88 -3.80 -19.91
C ARG A 107 12.77 -3.10 -19.10
N ASP A 108 13.16 -2.21 -18.20
CA ASP A 108 12.23 -1.65 -17.21
C ASP A 108 11.47 -0.40 -17.72
N PHE A 109 11.97 0.29 -18.75
CA PHE A 109 11.41 1.57 -19.25
C PHE A 109 11.03 1.58 -20.73
N GLN A 110 11.10 0.45 -21.45
CA GLN A 110 10.70 0.34 -22.86
C GLN A 110 9.42 -0.49 -23.09
N GLU A 111 8.42 -0.36 -22.20
CA GLU A 111 7.02 -0.68 -22.55
C GLU A 111 6.33 0.53 -23.20
#